data_AF-A0A662UQB6-F1
#
_entry.id   AF-A0A662UQB6-F1
#
_cell.length_a   1.000
_cell.length_b   1.000
_cell.length_c   1.000
_cell.angle_alpha   90.00
_cell.angle_beta   90.00
_cell.angle_gamma   90.00
#
_symmetry.space_group_name_H-M   'P 1'
#
loop_
_entity.id
_entity.type
_entity.pdbx_description
1 polymer ?
#
loop_
_entity_poly.entity_id
_entity_poly.type
_entity_poly.pdbx_seq_one_letter_code
_entity_poly.pdbx_strand_id
1 'polypeptide(L)' 'MGYQVKKLDNRTFILNPYPERKMILITVKLPVIYVEGIDELVKQGRYSSRSELIRTAIRDLLKKELWDIKYRVIEGENSR' A
#
# COMPACT_ATOMS: atom_id res chain seq x y z
N MET A 1 -1.44 -7.22 -2.45
CA MET A 1 -0.55 -7.16 -1.28
C MET A 1 -0.60 -8.53 -0.61
N GLY A 2 -0.01 -9.54 -1.25
CA GLY A 2 -0.06 -10.92 -0.75
C GLY A 2 1.10 -11.16 0.20
N TYR A 3 0.82 -11.67 1.38
CA TYR A 3 1.85 -12.22 2.26
C TYR A 3 2.44 -13.45 1.54
N GLN A 4 3.72 -13.40 1.16
CA GLN A 4 4.42 -14.62 0.77
C GLN A 4 4.77 -15.38 2.04
N VAL A 5 4.05 -16.47 2.29
CA VAL A 5 4.30 -17.37 3.41
C VAL A 5 5.50 -18.24 3.05
N LYS A 6 6.68 -17.92 3.58
CA LYS A 6 7.82 -18.84 3.55
C LYS A 6 7.76 -19.72 4.81
N LYS A 7 7.55 -21.02 4.61
CA LYS A 7 7.59 -22.02 5.68
C LYS A 7 9.05 -22.29 6.02
N LEU A 8 9.53 -21.79 7.16
CA LEU A 8 10.91 -22.05 7.62
C LEU A 8 11.00 -23.44 8.28
N ASP A 9 9.99 -23.84 9.06
CA ASP A 9 9.90 -25.13 9.74
C ASP A 9 8.42 -25.54 9.97
N ASN A 10 8.19 -26.74 10.54
CA ASN A 10 6.86 -27.32 10.78
C ASN A 10 5.95 -26.54 11.74
N ARG A 11 6.42 -25.45 12.37
CA ARG A 11 5.65 -24.67 13.37
C ARG A 11 5.83 -23.15 13.30
N THR A 12 6.67 -22.63 12.38
CA THR A 12 6.98 -21.20 12.33
C THR A 12 6.72 -20.64 10.93
N PHE A 13 5.64 -19.87 10.80
CA PHE A 13 5.36 -19.06 9.63
C PHE A 13 5.88 -17.66 9.90
N ILE A 14 6.99 -17.26 9.27
CA ILE A 14 7.41 -15.87 9.32
C ILE A 14 6.50 -15.09 8.38
N LEU A 15 5.50 -14.42 8.95
CA LEU A 15 4.69 -13.44 8.25
C LEU A 15 5.57 -12.23 8.01
N ASN A 16 6.23 -12.12 6.85
CA ASN A 16 6.92 -10.89 6.48
C ASN A 16 5.84 -9.80 6.34
N PRO A 17 5.70 -8.86 7.30
CA PRO A 17 4.62 -7.88 7.30
C PRO A 17 4.88 -6.76 6.29
N TYR A 18 6.05 -6.80 5.64
CA TYR A 18 6.47 -5.99 4.52
C TYR A 18 7.24 -6.93 3.57
N PRO A 19 6.70 -7.33 2.40
CA PRO A 19 7.54 -7.91 1.37
C PRO A 19 8.67 -6.91 1.03
N GLU A 20 9.80 -7.40 0.51
CA GLU A 20 10.97 -6.59 0.15
C GLU A 20 10.57 -5.24 -0.43
N ARG A 21 11.31 -4.19 -0.06
CA ARG A 21 11.07 -2.78 -0.42
C ARG A 21 11.32 -2.56 -1.93
N LYS A 22 10.54 -3.23 -2.77
CA LYS A 22 10.66 -3.26 -4.22
C LYS A 22 9.62 -2.32 -4.81
N MET A 23 10.08 -1.32 -5.56
CA MET A 23 9.18 -0.52 -6.38
C MET A 23 8.76 -1.35 -7.60
N ILE A 24 7.46 -1.35 -7.90
CA ILE A 24 6.88 -2.02 -9.06
C ILE A 24 6.32 -0.94 -9.98
N LEU A 25 6.59 -1.04 -11.29
CA LEU A 25 5.98 -0.18 -12.29
C LEU A 25 4.54 -0.65 -12.54
N ILE A 26 3.59 0.26 -12.42
CA ILE A 26 2.17 -0.01 -12.64
C ILE A 26 1.66 0.98 -13.68
N THR A 27 1.03 0.48 -14.74
CA THR A 27 0.35 1.30 -15.75
C THR A 27 -1.14 1.28 -15.47
N VAL A 28 -1.75 2.45 -15.29
CA VAL A 28 -3.19 2.62 -15.05
C VAL A 28 -3.80 3.49 -16.14
N LYS A 29 -5.06 3.24 -16.50
CA LYS A 29 -5.84 4.11 -17.37
C LYS A 29 -6.68 5.04 -16.50
N LEU A 30 -6.52 6.35 -16.68
CA LEU A 30 -7.26 7.38 -15.93
C LEU A 30 -7.92 8.35 -16.91
N PRO A 31 -9.12 8.87 -16.59
CA PRO A 31 -9.69 10.04 -17.25
C PRO A 31 -8.72 11.23 -17.28
N VAL A 32 -8.74 11.99 -18.38
CA VAL A 32 -7.84 13.12 -18.63
C VAL A 32 -7.90 14.14 -17.49
N ILE A 33 -9.11 14.44 -16.99
CA ILE A 33 -9.33 15.43 -15.93
C ILE A 33 -8.57 15.13 -14.63
N TYR A 34 -8.37 13.85 -14.30
CA TYR A 34 -7.58 13.47 -13.12
C TYR A 34 -6.09 13.60 -13.37
N VAL A 35 -5.63 13.33 -14.59
CA VAL A 35 -4.22 13.51 -14.96
C VAL A 35 -3.86 15.00 -14.91
N GLU A 36 -4.73 15.87 -15.43
CA GLU A 36 -4.56 17.33 -15.36
C GLU A 36 -4.48 17.81 -13.92
N GLY A 37 -5.40 17.38 -13.05
CA GLY A 37 -5.35 17.74 -11.62
C GLY A 37 -4.06 17.25 -10.91
N ILE A 38 -3.56 16.07 -11.28
CA ILE A 38 -2.27 15.56 -10.77
C ILE A 38 -1.12 16.44 -11.26
N ASP A 39 -1.11 16.81 -12.54
CA ASP A 39 -0.06 17.64 -13.14
C ASP A 39 -0.05 19.06 -12.56
N GLU A 40 -1.21 19.65 -12.26
CA GLU A 40 -1.30 20.94 -11.57
C GLU A 40 -0.67 20.90 -10.18
N LEU A 41 -0.94 19.84 -9.41
CA LEU A 41 -0.37 19.67 -8.06
C LEU A 41 1.15 19.49 -8.09
N VAL A 42 1.67 18.81 -9.11
CA VAL A 42 3.12 18.68 -9.34
C VAL A 42 3.71 20.02 -9.77
N LYS A 43 3.04 20.77 -10.66
CA LYS A 43 3.47 22.09 -11.13
C LYS A 43 3.53 23.13 -10.02
N GLN A 44 2.66 23.03 -9.02
CA GLN A 44 2.69 23.86 -7.81
C GLN A 44 3.88 23.52 -6.88
N GLY A 45 4.69 22.51 -7.20
CA GLY A 45 5.86 22.12 -6.42
C GLY A 45 5.53 21.38 -5.12
N ARG A 46 4.27 20.98 -4.92
CA ARG A 46 3.85 20.21 -3.73
C ARG A 46 4.38 18.77 -3.73
N TYR A 47 4.62 18.23 -4.91
CA TYR A 47 5.15 16.89 -5.12
C TYR A 47 6.20 16.92 -6.23
N SER A 48 7.26 16.12 -6.11
CA SER A 48 8.37 16.11 -7.07
C SER A 48 8.00 15.37 -8.37
N SER A 49 7.01 14.49 -8.33
CA SER A 49 6.55 13.71 -9.49
C SER A 49 5.13 13.19 -9.32
N ARG A 50 4.47 12.86 -10.44
CA ARG A 50 3.16 12.19 -10.44
C ARG A 50 3.19 10.89 -9.61
N SER A 51 4.28 10.13 -9.72
CA SER A 51 4.47 8.88 -8.98
C SER A 51 4.60 9.09 -7.47
N GLU A 52 5.13 10.21 -7.01
CA GLU A 52 5.19 10.55 -5.59
C GLU A 52 3.80 10.91 -5.04
N LEU A 53 3.06 11.73 -5.78
CA LEU A 53 1.69 12.10 -5.44
C LEU A 53 0.80 10.86 -5.32
N ILE A 54 0.80 10.00 -6.35
CA ILE A 54 0.00 8.77 -6.38
C ILE A 54 0.37 7.83 -5.23
N ARG A 55 1.67 7.65 -4.95
CA ARG A 55 2.12 6.80 -3.83
C ARG A 55 1.68 7.35 -2.47
N THR A 56 1.68 8.66 -2.30
CA THR A 56 1.25 9.32 -1.05
C THR A 56 -0.26 9.17 -0.87
N ALA A 57 -1.05 9.47 -1.91
CA ALA A 57 -2.50 9.29 -1.89
C ALA A 57 -2.92 7.85 -1.58
N ILE A 58 -2.28 6.87 -2.23
CA ILE A 58 -2.53 5.44 -1.96
C ILE A 58 -2.12 5.07 -0.54
N ARG A 59 -0.98 5.56 -0.04
CA ARG A 59 -0.53 5.29 1.33
C ARG A 59 -1.54 5.80 2.36
N ASP A 60 -2.00 7.03 2.19
CA ASP A 60 -2.92 7.67 3.14
C ASP A 60 -4.29 6.99 3.10
N LEU A 61 -4.76 6.63 1.90
CA LEU A 61 -5.98 5.84 1.72
C LEU A 61 -5.85 4.47 2.38
N LEU A 62 -4.78 3.72 2.10
CA LEU A 62 -4.56 2.40 2.70
C LEU A 62 -4.41 2.50 4.22
N LYS A 63 -3.73 3.52 4.74
CA LYS A 63 -3.60 3.73 6.18
C LYS A 63 -4.96 3.97 6.82
N LYS A 64 -5.83 4.74 6.18
CA LYS A 64 -7.18 5.01 6.68
C LYS A 64 -8.06 3.74 6.67
N GLU A 65 -8.05 2.99 5.58
CA GLU A 65 -8.94 1.84 5.40
C GLU A 65 -8.44 0.56 6.09
N LEU A 66 -7.13 0.26 6.06
CA LEU A 66 -6.56 -0.95 6.66
C LEU A 66 -6.29 -0.84 8.16
N TRP A 67 -6.29 0.37 8.74
CA TRP A 67 -6.12 0.51 10.19
C TRP A 67 -7.20 -0.30 10.93
N ASP A 68 -8.43 -0.35 10.43
CA ASP A 68 -9.52 -1.08 11.07
C ASP A 68 -9.47 -2.61 10.85
N ILE A 69 -8.85 -3.06 9.76
CA ILE A 69 -8.76 -4.48 9.40
C ILE A 69 -7.64 -5.18 10.19
N LYS A 70 -6.52 -4.48 10.42
CA LYS A 70 -5.34 -5.07 11.08
C LYS A 70 -5.59 -5.41 12.55
N TYR A 71 -6.45 -4.68 13.26
CA TYR A 71 -6.81 -4.98 14.66
C TYR A 71 -7.92 -6.04 14.79
N ARG A 72 -8.71 -6.28 13.74
CA ARG A 72 -9.76 -7.31 13.78
C ARG A 72 -9.20 -8.74 13.72
N VAL A 73 -8.01 -8.92 13.13
CA VAL A 73 -7.39 -10.24 12.96
C VAL A 73 -6.66 -10.71 14.23
N ILE A 74 -6.11 -9.78 15.03
CA ILE A 74 -5.36 -10.14 16.25
C ILE A 74 -6.24 -10.54 17.45
N GLU A 75 -7.51 -10.15 17.48
CA GLU A 75 -8.45 -10.51 18.56
C GLU A 75 -9.08 -11.91 18.38
N GLY A 76 -9.05 -12.47 17.16
CA GLY A 76 -9.75 -13.71 16.82
C GLY A 76 -8.96 -15.01 17.02
N GLU A 77 -7.66 -14.93 17.31
CA GLU A 77 -6.76 -16.09 17.33
C GLU A 77 -6.13 -16.37 18.70
N ASN A 78 -6.59 -15.68 19.76
CA ASN A 78 -6.13 -15.91 21.14
C ASN A 78 -7.23 -16.41 22.09
N SER A 79 -8.30 -16.99 21.54
CA SER A 79 -9.41 -17.54 22.34
C SER A 79 -9.89 -18.92 21.88
N ARG A 80 -8.96 -19.77 21.43
CA ARG A 80 -9.15 -21.23 21.32
C ARG A 80 -7.94 -21.97 21.85
#